data_AF-A0A7C5SRN1-F1
#
_entry.id   AF-A0A7C5SRN1-F1
#
_cell.length_a   1.000
_cell.length_b   1.000
_cell.length_c   1.000
_cell.angle_alpha   90.00
_cell.angle_beta   90.00
_cell.angle_gamma   90.00
#
_symmetry.space_group_name_H-M   'P 1'
#
loop_
_entity.id
_entity.type
_entity.pdbx_description
1 polymer ?
#
loop_
_entity_poly.entity_id
_entity_poly.type
_entity_poly.pdbx_seq_one_letter_code
_entity_poly.pdbx_strand_id
1 'polypeptide(L)'
;MSLSQPVDQPPPPRLAVDISIADDLPAGDGEIPEPELIQQWASVAYPGDHNQQVLPATVSIHIAGSDEVQRLNAQFRQKDRPTNVLSFPLPAMDEAVLAEINT
;
A
#
# COMPACT_ATOMS: atom_id res chain seq x y z
N MET A 1 -16.26 5.01 38.23
CA MET A 1 -15.04 4.31 37.75
C MET A 1 -14.73 4.82 36.34
N SER A 2 -13.68 5.62 36.17
CA SER A 2 -13.13 5.94 34.85
C SER A 2 -11.99 4.97 34.56
N LEU A 3 -12.10 4.20 33.48
CA LEU A 3 -11.00 3.39 32.97
C LEU A 3 -10.02 4.31 32.25
N SER A 4 -8.98 4.75 32.96
CA SER A 4 -7.78 5.33 32.35
C SER A 4 -7.06 4.21 31.60
N GLN A 5 -7.22 4.17 30.28
CA GLN A 5 -6.28 3.42 29.45
C GLN A 5 -4.95 4.20 29.43
N PRO A 6 -3.79 3.55 29.64
CA PRO A 6 -2.51 4.21 29.50
C PRO A 6 -2.32 4.59 28.02
N VAL A 7 -2.27 5.89 27.76
CA VAL A 7 -1.84 6.47 26.49
C VAL A 7 -0.33 6.29 26.38
N ASP A 8 0.07 5.04 26.11
CA ASP A 8 1.44 4.65 25.70
C ASP A 8 1.36 3.80 24.42
N GLN A 9 0.30 4.02 23.62
CA GLN A 9 0.33 3.57 22.24
C GLN A 9 1.13 4.62 21.46
N PRO A 10 2.24 4.25 20.79
CA PRO A 10 2.93 5.16 19.90
C PRO A 10 1.88 5.74 18.92
N PRO A 11 1.98 7.04 18.57
CA PRO A 11 1.05 7.63 17.62
C PRO A 11 0.97 6.71 16.39
N PRO A 12 -0.26 6.36 15.93
CA PRO A 12 -0.40 5.42 14.84
C PRO A 12 0.45 5.90 13.67
N PRO A 13 1.21 5.00 13.02
CA PRO A 13 2.07 5.39 11.92
C PRO A 13 1.22 6.13 10.88
N ARG A 14 1.71 7.30 10.44
CA ARG A 14 1.02 8.16 9.47
C ARG A 14 0.73 7.42 8.15
N LEU A 15 1.47 6.33 7.92
CA LEU A 15 1.33 5.39 6.82
C LEU A 15 1.23 3.96 7.37
N ALA A 16 0.10 3.29 7.12
CA ALA A 16 -0.03 1.85 7.32
C ALA A 16 0.49 1.11 6.06
N VAL A 17 1.41 0.16 6.24
CA VAL A 17 1.89 -0.70 5.15
C VAL A 17 1.39 -2.12 5.40
N ASP A 18 0.66 -2.64 4.43
CA ASP A 18 0.23 -4.04 4.39
C ASP A 18 1.11 -4.78 3.38
N ILE A 19 1.70 -5.91 3.78
CA ILE A 19 2.64 -6.67 2.96
C ILE A 19 2.11 -8.08 2.78
N SER A 20 1.90 -8.46 1.52
CA SER A 20 1.50 -9.79 1.11
C SER A 20 2.57 -10.38 0.20
N ILE A 21 2.80 -11.69 0.34
CA ILE A 21 3.82 -12.42 -0.40
C ILE A 21 3.11 -13.55 -1.14
N ALA A 22 3.37 -13.71 -2.44
CA ALA A 22 2.80 -14.80 -3.22
C ALA A 22 3.43 -16.15 -2.83
N ASP A 23 2.59 -17.17 -2.70
CA ASP A 23 3.02 -18.53 -2.32
C ASP A 23 3.86 -19.23 -3.41
N ASP A 24 3.69 -18.83 -4.66
CA ASP A 24 4.39 -19.38 -5.83
C ASP A 24 5.67 -18.62 -6.18
N LEU A 25 6.18 -17.79 -5.26
CA LEU A 25 7.46 -17.13 -5.48
C LEU A 25 8.53 -18.19 -5.74
N PRO A 26 9.21 -18.13 -6.90
CA PRO A 26 10.31 -19.02 -7.15
C PRO A 26 11.35 -18.80 -6.05
N ALA A 27 11.99 -19.87 -5.60
CA ALA A 27 13.21 -19.80 -4.78
C ALA A 27 14.36 -19.24 -5.63
N GLY A 28 14.22 -17.99 -6.06
CA GLY A 28 15.23 -17.21 -6.75
C GLY A 28 16.01 -16.36 -5.77
N ASP A 29 17.15 -15.84 -6.23
CA ASP A 29 18.19 -15.14 -5.44
C ASP A 29 17.76 -13.81 -4.78
N GLY A 30 16.47 -13.46 -4.82
CA GLY A 30 15.95 -12.22 -4.23
C GLY A 30 15.51 -12.45 -2.80
N GLU A 31 16.33 -12.06 -1.84
CA GLU A 31 15.93 -12.02 -0.43
C GLU A 31 14.77 -11.02 -0.28
N ILE A 32 13.63 -11.50 0.19
CA ILE A 32 12.48 -10.64 0.49
C ILE A 32 12.86 -9.80 1.71
N PRO A 33 12.88 -8.46 1.60
CA PRO A 33 13.22 -7.62 2.74
C PRO A 33 12.24 -7.82 3.89
N GLU A 34 12.73 -7.73 5.12
CA GLU A 34 11.89 -7.79 6.30
C GLU A 34 10.77 -6.72 6.24
N PRO A 35 9.54 -7.04 6.69
CA PRO A 35 8.42 -6.11 6.69
C PRO A 35 8.73 -4.74 7.31
N GLU A 36 9.57 -4.72 8.34
CA GLU A 36 10.01 -3.52 9.06
C GLU A 36 10.84 -2.59 8.18
N LEU A 37 11.70 -3.15 7.31
CA LEU A 37 12.52 -2.38 6.39
C LEU A 37 11.67 -1.76 5.28
N ILE A 38 10.68 -2.52 4.78
CA ILE A 38 9.71 -2.03 3.79
C ILE A 38 8.87 -0.89 4.39
N GLN A 39 8.39 -1.05 5.63
CA GLN A 39 7.68 -0.01 6.37
C GLN A 39 8.53 1.26 6.53
N GLN A 40 9.83 1.11 6.81
CA GLN A 40 10.74 2.25 6.92
C GLN A 40 10.91 2.97 5.57
N TRP A 41 11.12 2.25 4.47
CA TRP A 41 11.24 2.85 3.14
C TRP A 41 9.95 3.58 2.74
N ALA A 42 8.80 2.97 2.97
CA ALA A 42 7.50 3.57 2.66
C ALA A 42 7.27 4.85 3.48
N SER A 43 7.63 4.84 4.76
CA SER A 43 7.53 6.01 5.64
C SER A 43 8.41 7.18 5.18
N VAL A 44 9.63 6.91 4.70
CA VAL A 44 10.54 7.94 4.14
C VAL A 44 10.05 8.43 2.78
N ALA A 45 9.52 7.53 1.96
CA ALA A 45 9.01 7.86 0.63
C ALA A 45 7.69 8.63 0.68
N TYR A 46 6.91 8.52 1.76
CA TYR A 46 5.67 9.27 1.94
C TYR A 46 5.98 10.75 2.21
N PRO A 47 5.74 11.65 1.23
CA PRO A 47 5.89 13.07 1.46
C PRO A 47 4.69 13.49 2.29
N GLY A 48 4.81 13.37 3.62
CA GLY A 48 3.75 13.79 4.53
C GLY A 48 3.24 15.17 4.13
N ASP A 49 1.92 15.32 4.06
CA ASP A 49 1.31 16.55 3.58
C ASP A 49 1.81 17.73 4.44
N HIS A 50 2.42 18.71 3.78
CA HIS A 50 3.03 19.87 4.44
C HIS A 50 1.97 20.83 5.00
N ASN A 51 0.68 20.60 4.68
CA ASN A 51 -0.46 21.44 5.06
C ASN A 51 -1.20 21.00 6.33
N GLN A 52 -0.51 20.37 7.29
CA GLN A 52 -1.01 20.08 8.66
C GLN A 52 -2.24 19.15 8.77
N GLN A 53 -2.86 18.74 7.66
CA GLN A 53 -3.86 17.69 7.61
C GLN A 53 -3.22 16.41 7.08
N VAL A 54 -2.43 15.76 7.93
CA VAL A 54 -1.90 14.42 7.62
C VAL A 54 -3.05 13.43 7.76
N LEU A 55 -3.73 13.15 6.65
CA LEU A 55 -4.67 12.05 6.60
C LEU A 55 -3.90 10.73 6.75
N PRO A 56 -4.44 9.75 7.49
CA PRO A 56 -3.86 8.42 7.53
C PRO A 56 -3.88 7.83 6.11
N ALA A 57 -2.72 7.41 5.62
CA ALA A 57 -2.58 6.73 4.34
C ALA A 57 -2.34 5.24 4.56
N THR A 58 -2.83 4.41 3.63
CA THR A 58 -2.56 2.97 3.61
C THR A 58 -2.00 2.60 2.25
N VAL A 59 -0.95 1.78 2.25
CA VAL A 59 -0.36 1.18 1.06
C VAL A 59 -0.28 -0.33 1.22
N SER A 60 -0.75 -1.07 0.22
CA SER A 60 -0.59 -2.52 0.15
C SER A 60 0.50 -2.86 -0.86
N ILE A 61 1.44 -3.68 -0.44
CA ILE A 61 2.59 -4.14 -1.25
C ILE A 61 2.44 -5.66 -1.41
N HIS A 62 2.22 -6.10 -2.64
CA HIS A 62 2.17 -7.52 -2.98
C HIS A 62 3.47 -7.92 -3.69
N ILE A 63 4.22 -8.83 -3.08
CA ILE A 63 5.47 -9.36 -3.61
C ILE A 63 5.14 -10.61 -4.43
N ALA A 64 5.30 -10.48 -5.74
CA ALA A 64 4.87 -11.47 -6.72
C ALA A 64 6.02 -11.91 -7.63
N GLY A 65 5.92 -13.12 -8.17
CA GLY A 65 6.91 -13.67 -9.10
C GLY A 65 6.83 -12.99 -10.47
N SER A 66 7.89 -13.14 -11.27
CA SER A 66 7.98 -12.56 -12.62
C SER A 66 6.79 -12.91 -13.51
N ASP A 67 6.29 -14.15 -13.42
CA ASP A 67 5.17 -14.64 -14.22
C ASP A 67 3.84 -14.00 -13.82
N GLU A 68 3.60 -13.80 -12.52
CA GLU A 68 2.44 -13.07 -12.02
C GLU A 68 2.52 -11.59 -12.41
N VAL A 69 3.67 -10.96 -12.22
CA VAL A 69 3.86 -9.55 -12.58
C VAL A 69 3.70 -9.32 -14.09
N GLN A 70 4.20 -10.22 -14.93
CA GLN A 70 3.99 -10.16 -16.38
C GLN A 70 2.50 -10.28 -16.74
N ARG A 71 1.77 -11.24 -16.15
CA ARG A 71 0.33 -11.40 -16.35
C ARG A 71 -0.43 -10.13 -15.94
N LEU A 72 -0.11 -9.55 -14.79
CA LEU A 72 -0.72 -8.30 -14.33
C LEU A 72 -0.35 -7.11 -15.24
N ASN A 73 0.88 -7.02 -15.71
CA ASN A 73 1.30 -5.96 -16.63
C ASN A 73 0.58 -6.06 -17.99
N ALA A 74 0.36 -7.29 -18.49
CA ALA A 74 -0.46 -7.53 -19.67
C ALA A 74 -1.92 -7.12 -19.43
N GLN A 75 -2.50 -7.51 -18.29
CA GLN A 75 -3.90 -7.24 -17.97
C GLN A 75 -4.18 -5.74 -17.77
N PHE A 76 -3.35 -5.03 -17.01
CA PHE A 76 -3.63 -3.66 -16.58
C PHE A 76 -2.91 -2.58 -17.39
N ARG A 77 -1.80 -2.91 -18.07
CA ARG A 77 -1.04 -1.97 -18.90
C ARG A 77 -0.93 -2.41 -20.37
N GLN A 78 -1.57 -3.52 -20.76
CA GLN A 78 -1.48 -4.10 -22.12
C GLN A 78 -0.02 -4.34 -22.56
N LYS A 79 0.85 -4.66 -21.61
CA LYS A 79 2.28 -4.91 -21.82
C LYS A 79 2.64 -6.30 -21.35
N ASP A 80 2.73 -7.23 -22.30
CA ASP A 80 3.13 -8.61 -22.04
C ASP A 80 4.65 -8.75 -21.87
N ARG A 81 5.15 -8.19 -20.76
CA ARG A 81 6.55 -8.30 -20.34
C ARG A 81 6.64 -8.11 -18.82
N PRO A 82 7.59 -8.78 -18.14
CA PRO A 82 7.82 -8.53 -16.73
C PRO A 82 8.26 -7.07 -16.49
N THR A 83 7.94 -6.55 -15.32
CA THR A 83 8.35 -5.22 -14.85
C THR A 83 8.77 -5.33 -13.39
N ASN A 84 9.69 -4.48 -12.93
CA ASN A 84 10.15 -4.53 -11.54
C ASN A 84 9.07 -4.05 -10.56
N VAL A 85 8.24 -3.10 -11.01
CA VAL A 85 7.19 -2.48 -10.19
C VAL A 85 5.94 -2.26 -11.03
N LEU A 86 4.79 -2.57 -10.43
CA LEU A 86 3.46 -2.27 -10.94
C LEU A 86 2.66 -1.57 -9.84
N SER A 87 2.34 -0.30 -10.04
CA SER A 87 1.62 0.52 -9.08
C SER A 87 0.17 0.72 -9.52
N PHE A 88 -0.77 0.43 -8.62
CA PHE A 88 -2.19 0.70 -8.81
C PHE A 88 -2.61 1.91 -7.99
N PRO A 89 -3.02 3.03 -8.61
CA PRO A 89 -3.63 4.10 -7.84
C PRO A 89 -4.96 3.59 -7.29
N LEU A 90 -5.19 3.77 -5.98
CA LEU A 90 -6.56 3.71 -5.48
C LEU A 90 -7.32 4.85 -6.15
N PRO A 91 -8.47 4.58 -6.80
CA PRO A 91 -9.31 5.67 -7.26
C PRO A 91 -9.62 6.51 -6.03
N ALA A 92 -9.30 7.81 -6.08
CA ALA A 92 -9.83 8.73 -5.11
C ALA A 92 -11.35 8.52 -5.13
N MET A 93 -11.92 8.14 -3.99
CA MET A 93 -13.37 8.23 -3.85
C MET A 93 -13.65 9.72 -3.93
N ASP A 94 -13.93 10.21 -5.12
CA ASP A 94 -14.40 11.56 -5.35
C ASP A 94 -15.62 11.72 -4.42
N GLU A 95 -15.63 12.73 -3.55
CA GLU A 95 -16.78 13.08 -2.69
C GLU A 95 -18.05 13.46 -3.50
N ALA A 96 -18.10 13.14 -4.79
CA ALA A 96 -19.19 13.40 -5.70
C ALA A 96 -20.26 12.29 -5.76
N VAL A 97 -20.21 11.24 -4.92
CA VAL A 97 -21.30 10.25 -4.81
C VAL A 97 -22.05 10.38 -3.48
N LEU A 98 -22.29 11.61 -3.04
CA LEU A 98 -23.24 11.91 -1.95
C LEU A 98 -24.37 12.87 -2.34
N ALA A 99 -24.48 13.26 -3.60
CA ALA A 99 -25.60 14.04 -4.09
C ALA A 99 -26.27 13.34 -5.28
N GLU A 100 -27.59 13.21 -5.18
CA GLU A 100 -28.54 12.79 -6.22
C GLU A 100 -28.96 11.31 -6.23
N ILE A 101 -29.75 10.95 -5.21
CA ILE A 101 -31.07 10.39 -5.52
C ILE A 101 -32.10 11.42 -5.08
N ASN A 102 -32.40 12.36 -5.97
CA ASN A 102 -33.62 13.17 -5.95
C ASN A 102 -34.38 12.90 -7.24
N THR A 103 -35.34 11.98 -7.18
CA THR A 103 -36.72 12.10 -7.70
C THR A 103 -37.40 10.74 -7.59
#